data_AF-A0A3B7MB55-F1
#
_entry.id   AF-A0A3B7MB55-F1
#
_cell.length_a   1.000
_cell.length_b   1.000
_cell.length_c   1.000
_cell.angle_alpha   90.00
_cell.angle_beta   90.00
_cell.angle_gamma   90.00
#
_symmetry.space_group_name_H-M   'P 1'
#
loop_
_entity.id
_entity.type
_entity.pdbx_description
1 polymer ?
#
loop_
_entity_poly.entity_id
_entity_poly.type
_entity_poly.pdbx_seq_one_letter_code
_entity_poly.pdbx_strand_id
1 'polypeptide(L)'
;MNLYTLETLIAAINAAPQDWRPLVFTNGCFDLIHAGHVRYLAAARALGKRLVVGLNSDRSVAALKPKRPIIPEQQRAEVLASLRSVDAVVLFSDRTATTLIEVLQPEIYVKGGDYQLETLPEAAAVQRYGGRIELIQVEVPSSTTAIVQRILELHGEESPGAWSPQNQP
;
A
#
# COMPACT_ATOMS: atom_id res chain seq x y z
N MET A 1 -14.64 4.28 -8.21
CA MET A 1 -13.57 3.48 -7.57
C MET A 1 -12.26 4.19 -7.82
N ASN A 2 -11.43 4.41 -6.79
CA ASN A 2 -10.20 5.21 -6.87
C ASN A 2 -9.00 4.42 -7.44
N LEU A 3 -9.23 3.64 -8.51
CA LEU A 3 -8.21 2.81 -9.15
C LEU A 3 -7.75 3.48 -10.45
N TYR A 4 -6.44 3.65 -10.59
CA TYR A 4 -5.82 4.33 -11.72
C TYR A 4 -4.72 3.48 -12.35
N THR A 5 -4.58 3.59 -13.67
CA THR A 5 -3.29 3.33 -14.31
C THR A 5 -2.37 4.52 -14.07
N LEU A 6 -1.05 4.31 -14.15
CA LEU A 6 -0.09 5.41 -14.01
C LEU A 6 -0.38 6.57 -14.98
N GLU A 7 -0.69 6.24 -16.24
CA GLU A 7 -1.04 7.23 -17.27
C GLU A 7 -2.27 8.05 -16.89
N THR A 8 -3.36 7.38 -16.49
CA THR A 8 -4.61 8.08 -16.10
C THR A 8 -4.43 8.92 -14.84
N LEU A 9 -3.58 8.49 -13.90
CA LEU A 9 -3.28 9.27 -12.70
C LEU A 9 -2.48 10.53 -13.05
N ILE A 10 -1.48 10.43 -13.91
CA ILE A 10 -0.70 11.58 -14.39
C ILE A 10 -1.62 12.58 -15.09
N ALA A 11 -2.49 12.10 -15.97
CA ALA A 11 -3.47 12.94 -16.65
C ALA A 11 -4.40 13.67 -15.65
N ALA A 12 -4.90 12.96 -14.63
CA ALA A 12 -5.74 13.55 -13.60
C ALA A 12 -5.01 14.61 -12.75
N ILE A 13 -3.75 14.35 -12.37
CA ILE A 13 -2.91 15.30 -11.63
C ILE A 13 -2.63 16.54 -12.48
N ASN A 14 -2.28 16.38 -13.75
CA ASN A 14 -1.94 17.48 -14.65
C ASN A 14 -3.16 18.34 -15.00
N ALA A 15 -4.35 17.74 -15.08
CA ALA A 15 -5.59 18.46 -15.35
C ALA A 15 -6.00 19.39 -14.20
N ALA A 16 -5.70 19.03 -12.95
CA ALA A 16 -6.03 19.84 -11.78
C ALA A 16 -4.95 19.76 -10.68
N PRO A 17 -3.74 20.30 -10.88
CA PRO A 17 -2.64 20.15 -9.94
C PRO A 17 -2.98 20.65 -8.53
N GLN A 18 -3.75 21.74 -8.46
CA GLN A 18 -4.23 22.33 -7.21
C GLN A 18 -5.11 21.39 -6.40
N ASP A 19 -5.79 20.42 -7.01
CA ASP A 19 -6.68 19.48 -6.32
C ASP A 19 -5.96 18.23 -5.81
N TRP A 20 -4.75 17.99 -6.33
CA TRP A 20 -3.91 16.85 -6.01
C TRP A 20 -2.74 17.18 -5.09
N ARG A 21 -2.12 18.34 -5.27
CA ARG A 21 -0.90 18.74 -4.56
C ARG A 21 -1.19 19.56 -3.29
N PRO A 22 -0.42 19.40 -2.19
CA PRO A 22 0.75 18.53 -2.05
C PRO A 22 0.37 17.04 -2.08
N LEU A 23 1.06 16.29 -2.94
CA LEU A 23 0.80 14.89 -3.20
C LEU A 23 1.57 14.05 -2.18
N VAL A 24 0.83 13.21 -1.48
CA VAL A 24 1.39 12.19 -0.60
C VAL A 24 1.44 10.87 -1.36
N PHE A 25 2.58 10.20 -1.32
CA PHE A 25 2.74 8.87 -1.89
C PHE A 25 3.24 7.89 -0.83
N THR A 26 2.69 6.69 -0.83
CA THR A 26 3.23 5.54 -0.11
C THR A 26 3.12 4.31 -0.99
N ASN A 27 3.85 3.24 -0.67
CA ASN A 27 3.69 1.98 -1.37
C ASN A 27 3.85 0.77 -0.44
N GLY A 28 3.21 -0.33 -0.83
CA GLY A 28 3.32 -1.59 -0.11
C GLY A 28 2.50 -2.72 -0.71
N CYS A 29 2.60 -3.88 -0.07
CA CYS A 29 1.87 -5.09 -0.46
C CYS A 29 0.40 -5.07 -0.01
N PHE A 30 0.13 -4.58 1.22
CA PHE A 30 -1.22 -4.48 1.78
C PHE A 30 -2.04 -5.78 1.65
N ASP A 31 -1.42 -6.92 1.95
CA ASP A 31 -1.98 -8.26 1.72
C ASP A 31 -3.30 -8.48 2.46
N LEU A 32 -3.27 -8.46 3.80
CA LEU A 32 -4.46 -8.40 4.63
C LEU A 32 -4.50 -7.03 5.31
N ILE A 33 -5.53 -6.24 5.02
CA ILE A 33 -5.75 -4.96 5.66
C ILE A 33 -6.20 -5.18 7.11
N HIS A 34 -5.61 -4.41 8.01
CA HIS A 34 -5.94 -4.39 9.44
C HIS A 34 -5.85 -2.95 9.96
N ALA A 35 -6.22 -2.74 11.23
CA ALA A 35 -6.29 -1.41 11.83
C ALA A 35 -4.96 -0.62 11.75
N GLY A 36 -3.82 -1.32 11.81
CA GLY A 36 -2.50 -0.74 11.60
C GLY A 36 -2.37 -0.05 10.23
N HIS A 37 -2.72 -0.74 9.14
CA HIS A 37 -2.74 -0.15 7.80
C HIS A 37 -3.70 1.03 7.70
N VAL A 38 -4.92 0.93 8.27
CA VAL A 38 -5.91 2.00 8.23
C VAL A 38 -5.40 3.26 8.94
N ARG A 39 -4.83 3.12 10.14
CA ARG A 39 -4.25 4.23 10.91
C ARG A 39 -3.03 4.83 10.19
N TYR A 40 -2.18 3.98 9.63
CA TYR A 40 -1.01 4.41 8.86
C TYR A 40 -1.41 5.26 7.65
N LEU A 41 -2.36 4.77 6.84
CA LEU A 41 -2.83 5.48 5.65
C LEU A 41 -3.57 6.78 6.03
N ALA A 42 -4.34 6.78 7.12
CA ALA A 42 -4.97 7.99 7.62
C ALA A 42 -3.95 9.06 8.05
N ALA A 43 -2.90 8.65 8.78
CA ALA A 43 -1.82 9.54 9.17
C ALA A 43 -1.03 10.06 7.96
N ALA A 44 -0.74 9.19 6.97
CA ALA A 44 -0.09 9.58 5.72
C ALA A 44 -0.93 10.62 4.97
N ARG A 45 -2.23 10.36 4.81
CA ARG A 45 -3.16 11.27 4.13
C ARG A 45 -3.22 12.65 4.78
N ALA A 46 -3.05 12.75 6.10
CA ALA A 46 -3.08 14.02 6.83
C ALA A 46 -1.88 14.95 6.51
N LEU A 47 -0.81 14.42 5.92
CA LEU A 47 0.40 15.21 5.60
C LEU A 47 0.25 16.08 4.34
N GLY A 48 -0.75 15.81 3.50
CA GLY A 48 -0.95 16.53 2.25
C GLY A 48 -2.39 16.52 1.77
N LYS A 49 -2.60 16.85 0.49
CA LYS A 49 -3.93 17.06 -0.09
C LYS A 49 -4.55 15.79 -0.65
N ARG A 50 -3.76 14.91 -1.27
CA ARG A 50 -4.21 13.60 -1.76
C ARG A 50 -3.19 12.52 -1.43
N LEU A 51 -3.67 11.33 -1.10
CA LEU A 51 -2.84 10.15 -0.90
C LEU A 51 -2.97 9.19 -2.09
N VAL A 52 -1.84 8.95 -2.74
CA VAL A 52 -1.67 7.90 -3.75
C VAL A 52 -0.97 6.71 -3.11
N VAL A 53 -1.53 5.52 -3.28
CA VAL A 53 -0.92 4.25 -2.84
C VAL A 53 -0.41 3.48 -4.05
N GLY A 54 0.91 3.31 -4.14
CA GLY A 54 1.52 2.31 -5.01
C GLY A 54 1.29 0.91 -4.44
N LEU A 55 0.52 0.07 -5.13
CA LEU A 55 0.26 -1.29 -4.73
C LEU A 55 1.14 -2.27 -5.50
N ASN A 56 1.93 -3.07 -4.80
CA ASN A 56 2.73 -4.12 -5.45
C ASN A 56 1.83 -5.17 -6.11
N SER A 57 2.15 -5.53 -7.36
CA SER A 57 1.53 -6.63 -8.08
C SER A 57 1.81 -7.98 -7.43
N ASP A 58 1.02 -9.00 -7.76
CA ASP A 58 1.20 -10.36 -7.25
C ASP A 58 2.60 -10.89 -7.60
N ARG A 59 3.06 -10.61 -8.83
CA ARG A 59 4.42 -10.93 -9.28
C ARG A 59 5.49 -10.24 -8.44
N SER A 60 5.35 -8.94 -8.18
CA SER A 60 6.32 -8.16 -7.40
C SER A 60 6.41 -8.67 -5.97
N VAL A 61 5.27 -8.96 -5.34
CA VAL A 61 5.20 -9.50 -3.98
C VAL A 61 5.82 -10.89 -3.91
N ALA A 62 5.47 -11.80 -4.82
CA ALA A 62 5.99 -13.18 -4.82
C ALA A 62 7.52 -13.23 -4.98
N ALA A 63 8.09 -12.30 -5.74
CA ALA A 63 9.54 -12.18 -5.90
C ALA A 63 10.27 -11.66 -4.64
N LEU A 64 9.56 -11.01 -3.72
CA LEU A 64 10.10 -10.46 -2.47
C LEU A 64 9.82 -11.35 -1.26
N LYS A 65 8.65 -12.01 -1.24
CA LYS A 65 8.15 -12.78 -0.10
C LYS A 65 7.57 -14.12 -0.59
N PRO A 66 8.28 -15.25 -0.39
CA PRO A 66 7.73 -16.56 -0.70
C PRO A 66 6.39 -16.78 0.00
N LYS A 67 5.44 -17.44 -0.69
CA LYS A 67 4.07 -17.72 -0.21
C LYS A 67 3.18 -16.46 0.00
N ARG A 68 3.53 -15.33 -0.63
CA ARG A 68 2.74 -14.10 -0.64
C ARG A 68 2.56 -13.62 -2.09
N PRO A 69 1.50 -12.85 -2.40
CA PRO A 69 0.42 -12.45 -1.48
C PRO A 69 -0.59 -13.59 -1.25
N ILE A 70 -1.40 -13.49 -0.19
CA ILE A 70 -2.56 -14.35 0.03
C ILE A 70 -3.73 -13.86 -0.83
N ILE A 71 -3.92 -12.54 -0.89
CA ILE A 71 -5.03 -11.93 -1.61
C ILE A 71 -4.54 -11.43 -2.98
N PRO A 72 -5.23 -11.76 -4.10
CA PRO A 72 -4.86 -11.26 -5.43
C PRO A 72 -4.86 -9.74 -5.52
N GLU A 73 -3.99 -9.20 -6.38
CA GLU A 73 -3.74 -7.76 -6.48
C GLU A 73 -4.98 -6.91 -6.73
N GLN A 74 -5.91 -7.40 -7.53
CA GLN A 74 -7.14 -6.67 -7.86
C GLN A 74 -8.06 -6.54 -6.64
N GLN A 75 -8.15 -7.59 -5.82
CA GLN A 75 -8.94 -7.54 -4.58
C GLN A 75 -8.29 -6.63 -3.54
N ARG A 76 -6.95 -6.68 -3.41
CA ARG A 76 -6.20 -5.73 -2.56
C ARG A 76 -6.41 -4.29 -3.01
N ALA A 77 -6.39 -4.05 -4.32
CA ALA A 77 -6.61 -2.73 -4.90
C ALA A 77 -8.03 -2.21 -4.61
N GLU A 78 -9.04 -3.05 -4.76
CA GLU A 78 -10.44 -2.71 -4.47
C GLU A 78 -10.66 -2.33 -3.01
N VAL A 79 -10.13 -3.13 -2.07
CA VAL A 79 -10.21 -2.83 -0.63
C VAL A 79 -9.50 -1.51 -0.32
N LEU A 80 -8.28 -1.31 -0.82
CA LEU A 80 -7.53 -0.07 -0.60
C LEU A 80 -8.24 1.15 -1.18
N ALA A 81 -8.76 1.06 -2.41
CA ALA A 81 -9.46 2.15 -3.09
C ALA A 81 -10.79 2.52 -2.41
N SER A 82 -11.28 1.68 -1.50
CA SER A 82 -12.49 1.91 -0.70
C SER A 82 -12.19 2.55 0.66
N LEU A 83 -10.92 2.67 1.05
CA LEU A 83 -10.54 3.34 2.29
C LEU A 83 -10.66 4.86 2.14
N ARG A 84 -11.32 5.51 3.10
CA ARG A 84 -11.56 6.96 3.13
C ARG A 84 -10.29 7.80 2.94
N SER A 85 -9.15 7.31 3.44
CA SER A 85 -7.87 8.02 3.37
C SER A 85 -7.14 7.88 2.03
N VAL A 86 -7.61 7.01 1.12
CA VAL A 86 -6.92 6.70 -0.14
C VAL A 86 -7.64 7.37 -1.31
N ASP A 87 -6.95 8.29 -1.97
CA ASP A 87 -7.49 9.05 -3.10
C ASP A 87 -7.19 8.39 -4.45
N ALA A 88 -6.10 7.62 -4.56
CA ALA A 88 -5.79 6.82 -5.73
C ALA A 88 -4.95 5.58 -5.36
N VAL A 89 -5.18 4.48 -6.08
CA VAL A 89 -4.35 3.27 -6.07
C VAL A 89 -3.77 3.06 -7.45
N VAL A 90 -2.47 2.78 -7.53
CA VAL A 90 -1.77 2.43 -8.78
C VAL A 90 -0.99 1.14 -8.57
N LEU A 91 -1.26 0.14 -9.41
CA LEU A 91 -0.52 -1.12 -9.42
C LEU A 91 0.85 -0.95 -10.07
N PHE A 92 1.88 -1.56 -9.50
CA PHE A 92 3.22 -1.62 -10.10
C PHE A 92 3.90 -2.96 -9.87
N SER A 93 4.75 -3.36 -10.82
CA SER A 93 5.44 -4.66 -10.80
C SER A 93 6.93 -4.59 -10.50
N ASP A 94 7.50 -3.39 -10.43
CA ASP A 94 8.91 -3.21 -10.12
C ASP A 94 9.23 -3.63 -8.68
N ARG A 95 10.51 -3.86 -8.41
CA ARG A 95 11.00 -4.26 -7.07
C ARG A 95 10.90 -3.13 -6.05
N THR A 96 11.05 -1.90 -6.51
CA THR A 96 10.97 -0.67 -5.71
C THR A 96 9.94 0.26 -6.33
N ALA A 97 9.46 1.24 -5.57
CA ALA A 97 8.54 2.25 -6.12
C ALA A 97 9.26 3.42 -6.81
N THR A 98 10.56 3.28 -7.05
CA THR A 98 11.43 4.34 -7.59
C THR A 98 10.86 4.95 -8.86
N THR A 99 10.45 4.13 -9.84
CA THR A 99 9.91 4.62 -11.11
C THR A 99 8.61 5.40 -10.92
N LEU A 100 7.71 4.95 -10.05
CA LEU A 100 6.49 5.70 -9.72
C LEU A 100 6.83 7.05 -9.09
N ILE A 101 7.80 7.09 -8.18
CA ILE A 101 8.24 8.31 -7.50
C ILE A 101 8.88 9.30 -8.48
N GLU A 102 9.75 8.83 -9.38
CA GLU A 102 10.42 9.67 -10.38
C GLU A 102 9.43 10.30 -11.35
N VAL A 103 8.36 9.57 -11.68
CA VAL A 103 7.31 10.04 -12.60
C VAL A 103 6.29 10.95 -11.90
N LEU A 104 5.81 10.56 -10.73
CA LEU A 104 4.77 11.32 -10.02
C LEU A 104 5.32 12.53 -9.25
N GLN A 105 6.59 12.47 -8.85
CA GLN A 105 7.28 13.48 -8.03
C GLN A 105 6.41 13.98 -6.86
N PRO A 106 6.01 13.08 -5.94
CA PRO A 106 5.21 13.45 -4.79
C PRO A 106 6.02 14.36 -3.86
N GLU A 107 5.42 15.45 -3.38
CA GLU A 107 6.07 16.33 -2.40
C GLU A 107 6.42 15.57 -1.10
N ILE A 108 5.64 14.54 -0.78
CA ILE A 108 5.76 13.79 0.47
C ILE A 108 5.72 12.30 0.16
N TYR A 109 6.84 11.61 0.41
CA TYR A 109 6.90 10.15 0.38
C TYR A 109 6.83 9.61 1.81
N VAL A 110 5.90 8.70 2.07
CA VAL A 110 5.65 8.18 3.41
C VAL A 110 6.03 6.71 3.48
N LYS A 111 6.74 6.33 4.54
CA LYS A 111 7.00 4.93 4.92
C LYS A 111 6.57 4.68 6.35
N GLY A 112 6.15 3.45 6.63
CA GLY A 112 5.72 3.05 7.97
C GLY A 112 6.52 1.85 8.48
N GLY A 113 6.60 1.70 9.81
CA GLY A 113 7.33 0.61 10.47
C GLY A 113 8.78 0.97 10.81
N ASP A 114 9.64 -0.06 10.90
CA ASP A 114 11.04 0.05 11.36
C ASP A 114 12.04 0.51 10.29
N TYR A 115 11.55 1.03 9.15
CA TYR A 115 12.44 1.48 8.08
C TYR A 115 13.28 2.67 8.54
N GLN A 116 14.59 2.56 8.34
CA GLN A 116 15.53 3.66 8.51
C GLN A 116 15.74 4.36 7.16
N LEU A 117 15.86 5.68 7.17
CA LEU A 117 15.96 6.51 5.96
C LEU A 117 17.11 6.05 5.04
N GLU A 118 18.22 5.61 5.65
CA GLU A 118 19.45 5.16 5.01
C GLU A 118 19.27 3.84 4.24
N THR A 119 18.20 3.10 4.53
CA THR A 119 17.90 1.80 3.91
C THR A 119 16.84 1.87 2.83
N LEU A 120 16.27 3.05 2.58
CA LEU A 120 15.19 3.22 1.59
C LEU A 120 15.77 3.37 0.18
N PRO A 121 15.54 2.39 -0.73
CA PRO A 121 16.02 2.47 -2.11
C PRO A 121 15.46 3.68 -2.86
N GLU A 122 14.27 4.15 -2.47
CA GLU A 122 13.61 5.28 -3.11
C GLU A 122 14.10 6.65 -2.61
N ALA A 123 14.90 6.72 -1.54
CA ALA A 123 15.28 8.00 -0.93
C ALA A 123 16.00 8.94 -1.91
N ALA A 124 16.95 8.39 -2.69
CA ALA A 124 17.67 9.17 -3.69
C ALA A 124 16.76 9.74 -4.78
N ALA A 125 15.68 9.03 -5.15
CA ALA A 125 14.72 9.52 -6.13
C ALA A 125 13.89 10.68 -5.57
N VAL A 126 13.42 10.57 -4.33
CA VAL A 126 12.66 11.64 -3.65
C VAL A 126 13.51 12.91 -3.50
N GLN A 127 14.76 12.75 -3.04
CA GLN A 127 15.67 13.87 -2.80
C GLN A 127 16.05 14.62 -4.09
N ARG A 128 16.12 13.94 -5.23
CA ARG A 128 16.56 14.52 -6.51
C ARG A 128 15.67 15.66 -6.99
N TYR A 129 14.37 15.60 -6.70
CA TYR A 129 13.42 16.67 -7.05
C TYR A 129 13.01 17.53 -5.84
N GLY A 130 13.64 17.33 -4.68
CA GLY A 130 13.38 18.12 -3.46
C GLY A 130 12.15 17.69 -2.66
N GLY A 131 11.62 16.48 -2.88
CA GLY A 131 10.57 15.92 -2.03
C GLY A 131 11.09 15.60 -0.62
N ARG A 132 10.18 15.46 0.34
CA ARG A 132 10.52 15.02 1.71
C ARG A 132 10.03 13.61 2.00
N ILE A 133 10.73 12.93 2.91
CA ILE A 133 10.40 11.57 3.35
C ILE A 133 9.91 11.66 4.79
N GLU A 134 8.76 11.05 5.06
CA GLU A 134 8.13 11.02 6.39
C GLU A 134 8.01 9.58 6.86
N LEU A 135 8.45 9.32 8.09
CA LEU A 135 8.38 8.01 8.73
C LEU A 135 7.25 8.02 9.76
N ILE A 136 6.22 7.21 9.52
CA ILE A 136 5.06 7.12 10.43
C ILE A 136 5.15 5.81 11.22
N GLN A 137 5.23 5.95 12.53
CA GLN A 137 5.08 4.83 13.45
C GLN A 137 3.61 4.68 13.84
N VAL A 138 3.09 3.46 13.71
CA VAL A 138 1.74 3.12 14.14
C VAL A 138 1.84 2.02 15.18
N GLU A 139 1.53 2.35 16.42
CA GLU A 139 1.48 1.38 17.52
C GLU A 139 0.19 0.56 17.43
N VAL A 140 0.26 -0.54 16.69
CA VAL A 140 -0.76 -1.60 16.71
C VAL A 140 -0.03 -2.95 16.66
N PRO A 141 -0.27 -3.86 17.63
CA PRO A 141 0.31 -5.20 17.62
C PRO A 141 -0.42 -6.09 16.61
N SER A 142 -0.37 -5.74 15.33
CA SER A 142 -1.01 -6.51 14.27
C SER A 142 -0.24 -6.36 12.96
N SER A 143 0.15 -7.49 12.40
CA SER A 143 0.71 -7.64 11.06
C SER A 143 0.01 -8.78 10.34
N THR A 144 0.08 -8.81 9.02
CA THR A 144 -0.43 -9.95 8.24
C THR A 144 0.16 -11.28 8.70
N THR A 145 1.43 -11.30 9.11
CA THR A 145 2.08 -12.50 9.65
C THR A 145 1.46 -12.91 10.99
N ALA A 146 1.26 -11.97 11.92
CA ALA A 146 0.65 -12.24 13.22
C ALA A 146 -0.79 -12.74 13.07
N ILE A 147 -1.55 -12.19 12.12
CA ILE A 147 -2.92 -12.66 11.80
C ILE A 147 -2.88 -14.11 11.32
N VAL A 148 -2.00 -14.44 10.36
CA VAL A 148 -1.88 -15.81 9.83
C VAL A 148 -1.44 -16.78 10.91
N GLN A 149 -0.45 -16.41 11.74
CA GLN A 149 -0.01 -17.23 12.88
C GLN A 149 -1.17 -17.48 13.84
N ARG A 150 -1.94 -16.44 14.16
CA ARG A 150 -3.10 -16.58 15.05
C ARG A 150 -4.16 -17.52 14.49
N ILE A 151 -4.42 -17.49 13.18
CA ILE A 151 -5.34 -18.41 12.52
C ILE A 151 -4.82 -19.85 12.63
N LEU A 152 -3.52 -20.08 12.38
CA LEU A 152 -2.91 -21.40 12.47
C LEU A 152 -2.90 -21.93 13.92
N GLU A 153 -2.68 -21.09 14.92
CA GLU A 153 -2.76 -21.47 16.34
C GLU A 153 -4.18 -21.89 16.75
N LEU A 154 -5.21 -21.24 16.19
CA LEU A 154 -6.60 -21.49 16.56
C LEU A 154 -7.24 -22.65 15.79
N HIS A 155 -6.76 -22.93 14.57
CA HIS A 155 -7.42 -23.85 13.63
C HIS A 155 -6.46 -24.84 12.94
N GLY A 156 -5.18 -24.89 13.32
CA GLY A 156 -4.16 -25.69 12.63
C GLY A 156 -4.27 -27.21 12.82
N GLU A 157 -5.07 -27.69 13.77
CA GLU A 157 -5.26 -29.13 14.04
C GLU A 157 -6.65 -29.68 13.67
N GLU A 158 -7.62 -28.83 13.31
CA GLU A 158 -8.89 -29.32 12.77
C GLU A 158 -8.77 -29.48 11.25
N SER A 159 -8.69 -30.73 10.76
CA SER A 159 -8.99 -31.01 9.36
C SER A 159 -10.41 -30.54 9.07
N PRO A 160 -10.64 -29.52 8.21
CA PRO A 160 -11.99 -29.08 7.97
C PRO A 160 -12.70 -30.18 7.19
N GLY A 161 -13.77 -30.73 7.79
CA GLY A 161 -14.81 -31.39 7.02
C GLY A 161 -15.16 -30.51 5.81
N ALA A 162 -15.28 -31.17 4.66
CA ALA A 162 -15.38 -30.55 3.34
C ALA A 162 -16.14 -29.22 3.34
N TRP A 163 -15.50 -28.20 2.76
CA TRP A 163 -16.15 -26.95 2.35
C TRP A 163 -17.54 -27.23 1.74
N SER A 164 -18.59 -26.62 2.28
CA SER A 164 -19.96 -26.74 1.76
C SER A 164 -20.44 -25.38 1.23
N PRO A 165 -21.12 -25.32 0.06
CA PRO A 165 -21.60 -24.07 -0.53
C PRO A 165 -22.69 -23.34 0.27
N GLN A 166 -23.18 -23.90 1.38
CA GLN A 166 -24.39 -23.43 2.06
C GLN A 166 -24.15 -22.29 3.07
N ASN A 167 -22.90 -21.90 3.32
CA ASN A 167 -22.56 -20.77 4.20
C ASN A 167 -21.98 -19.60 3.41
N GLN A 168 -22.83 -18.89 2.68
CA GLN A 168 -22.51 -17.54 2.18
C GLN A 168 -23.59 -16.54 2.64
N PRO A 169 -23.20 -15.30 2.99
CA PRO A 169 -24.14 -14.18 3.05
C PRO A 169 -24.65 -13.80 1.65
#